data_AF-A0A850JPR1-F1
#
_entry.id   AF-A0A850JPR1-F1
#
_cell.length_a   1.000
_cell.length_b   1.000
_cell.length_c   1.000
_cell.angle_alpha   90.00
_cell.angle_beta   90.00
_cell.angle_gamma   90.00
#
_symmetry.space_group_name_H-M   'P 1'
#
loop_
_entity.id
_entity.type
_entity.pdbx_description
1 polymer ?
#
loop_
_entity_poly.entity_id
_entity_poly.type
_entity_poly.pdbx_seq_one_letter_code
_entity_poly.pdbx_strand_id
1 'polypeptide(L)'
;MVVSLGEVLIVTYADEKSGTLTSIDYALKMGKKVYTIPHRLDESLGTQKLLEKGLIEPIYCIETFLNSFNNIKKDEDELTSYLRTFPRYEEAISKYASRIFELELEGSIIVENGLIKPTF
;
A
#
# COMPACT_ATOMS: atom_id res chain seq x y z
N MET A 1 -15.74 -15.53 13.65
CA MET A 1 -15.90 -14.05 13.69
C MET A 1 -14.82 -13.43 12.82
N VAL A 2 -15.09 -12.36 12.07
CA VAL A 2 -14.13 -11.77 11.12
C VAL A 2 -12.90 -11.18 11.82
N VAL A 3 -13.10 -10.51 12.95
CA VAL A 3 -12.05 -9.83 13.73
C VAL A 3 -11.06 -10.82 14.36
N SER A 4 -11.48 -12.04 14.69
CA SER A 4 -10.65 -12.97 15.45
C SER A 4 -9.49 -13.57 14.64
N LEU A 5 -9.60 -13.61 13.31
CA LEU A 5 -8.65 -14.33 12.44
C LEU A 5 -7.37 -13.53 12.11
N GLY A 6 -7.47 -12.20 11.91
CA GLY A 6 -6.33 -11.37 11.51
C GLY A 6 -5.48 -10.89 12.68
N GLU A 7 -4.20 -10.59 12.46
CA GLU A 7 -3.31 -10.06 13.51
C GLU A 7 -3.68 -8.62 13.92
N VAL A 8 -4.14 -7.83 12.94
CA VAL A 8 -4.57 -6.43 13.11
C VAL A 8 -5.91 -6.20 12.41
N LEU A 9 -6.58 -5.11 12.75
CA LEU A 9 -7.81 -4.66 12.08
C LEU A 9 -7.56 -3.31 11.40
N ILE A 10 -7.92 -3.20 10.12
CA ILE A 10 -7.92 -1.92 9.39
C ILE A 10 -9.37 -1.54 9.11
N VAL A 11 -9.77 -0.33 9.50
CA VAL A 11 -11.10 0.22 9.26
C VAL A 11 -10.95 1.48 8.41
N THR A 12 -11.50 1.46 7.21
CA THR A 12 -11.41 2.58 6.28
C THR A 12 -12.39 3.70 6.59
N TYR A 13 -13.47 3.44 7.32
CA TYR A 13 -14.47 4.44 7.69
C TYR A 13 -15.38 3.90 8.79
N ALA A 14 -15.76 4.74 9.76
CA ALA A 14 -16.81 4.43 10.71
C ALA A 14 -17.40 5.71 11.30
N ASP A 15 -18.72 5.87 11.15
CA ASP A 15 -19.47 6.88 11.88
C ASP A 15 -19.87 6.40 13.27
N GLU A 16 -20.29 7.37 14.07
CA GLU A 16 -20.91 7.12 15.37
C GLU A 16 -22.10 6.16 15.24
N LYS A 17 -22.24 5.26 16.22
CA LYS A 17 -23.31 4.24 16.28
C LYS A 17 -23.31 3.25 15.10
N SER A 18 -22.27 3.22 14.27
CA SER A 18 -22.12 2.19 13.24
C SER A 18 -21.77 0.83 13.84
N GLY A 19 -22.21 -0.25 13.19
CA GLY A 19 -21.81 -1.62 13.59
C GLY A 19 -20.29 -1.87 13.46
N THR A 20 -19.59 -1.04 12.69
CA THR A 20 -18.13 -1.07 12.59
C THR A 20 -17.47 -0.78 13.93
N LEU A 21 -18.01 0.13 14.74
CA LEU A 21 -17.48 0.44 16.07
C LEU A 21 -17.54 -0.77 17.01
N THR A 22 -18.53 -1.64 16.85
CA THR A 22 -18.60 -2.91 17.58
C THR A 22 -17.43 -3.83 17.22
N SER A 23 -17.06 -3.91 15.93
CA SER A 23 -15.90 -4.69 15.49
C SER A 23 -14.58 -4.11 16.03
N ILE A 24 -14.47 -2.78 16.10
CA ILE A 24 -13.31 -2.10 16.71
C ILE A 24 -13.21 -2.42 18.20
N ASP A 25 -14.32 -2.30 18.94
CA ASP A 25 -14.37 -2.61 20.37
C ASP A 25 -13.95 -4.06 20.67
N TYR A 26 -14.40 -5.01 19.86
CA TYR A 26 -13.93 -6.40 19.95
C TYR A 26 -12.43 -6.53 19.69
N ALA A 27 -11.88 -5.89 18.65
CA ALA A 27 -10.45 -5.93 18.36
C ALA A 27 -9.62 -5.37 19.52
N LEU A 28 -10.02 -4.22 20.07
CA LEU A 28 -9.35 -3.58 21.21
C LEU A 28 -9.37 -4.48 22.46
N LYS A 29 -10.52 -5.10 22.76
CA LYS A 29 -10.65 -6.07 23.86
C LYS A 29 -9.79 -7.31 23.69
N MET A 30 -9.52 -7.70 22.44
CA MET A 30 -8.60 -8.80 22.11
C MET A 30 -7.12 -8.37 22.12
N GLY A 31 -6.82 -7.12 22.48
CA GLY A 31 -5.45 -6.59 22.47
C GLY A 31 -4.88 -6.39 21.06
N LYS A 32 -5.73 -6.37 20.03
CA LYS A 32 -5.27 -6.19 18.65
C LYS A 32 -5.10 -4.70 18.35
N LYS A 33 -4.08 -4.39 17.55
CA LYS A 33 -3.94 -3.05 16.97
C LYS A 33 -5.03 -2.81 15.94
N VAL A 34 -5.58 -1.60 15.99
CA VAL A 34 -6.60 -1.14 15.04
C VAL A 34 -6.07 0.09 14.34
N TYR A 35 -6.21 0.11 13.02
CA TYR A 35 -5.76 1.18 12.16
C TYR A 35 -6.90 1.78 11.34
N THR A 36 -6.74 3.04 10.93
CA THR A 36 -7.63 3.72 9.99
C THR A 36 -6.84 4.59 9.02
N ILE A 37 -7.49 5.13 7.99
CA ILE A 37 -6.88 6.13 7.10
C ILE A 37 -7.23 7.54 7.57
N PRO A 38 -6.39 8.55 7.29
CA PRO A 38 -6.73 9.94 7.54
C PRO A 38 -7.98 10.35 6.76
N HIS A 39 -8.90 11.03 7.43
CA HIS A 39 -10.11 11.61 6.84
C HIS A 39 -10.12 13.12 7.00
N ARG A 40 -10.94 13.81 6.22
CA ARG A 40 -11.23 15.22 6.50
C ARG A 40 -12.01 15.30 7.82
N LEU A 41 -11.95 16.47 8.45
CA LEU A 41 -12.81 16.78 9.59
C LEU A 41 -14.27 16.51 9.21
N ASP A 42 -15.01 15.96 10.17
CA ASP A 42 -16.44 15.63 10.03
C ASP A 42 -16.83 14.53 9.02
N GLU A 43 -15.87 13.85 8.37
CA GLU A 43 -16.20 12.72 7.47
C GLU A 43 -16.41 11.40 8.22
N SER A 44 -15.50 11.00 9.13
CA SER A 44 -15.57 9.68 9.79
C SER A 44 -15.53 9.88 11.31
N LEU A 45 -16.65 10.36 11.85
CA LEU A 45 -16.72 10.87 13.22
C LEU A 45 -16.38 9.81 14.27
N GLY A 46 -16.75 8.55 14.01
CA GLY A 46 -16.44 7.42 14.89
C GLY A 46 -14.95 7.13 14.96
N THR A 47 -14.25 7.09 13.82
CA THR A 47 -12.78 6.87 13.81
C THR A 47 -12.03 8.09 14.33
N GLN A 48 -12.46 9.32 14.05
CA GLN A 48 -11.85 10.54 14.60
C GLN A 48 -11.90 10.56 16.14
N LYS A 49 -13.04 10.24 16.74
CA LYS A 49 -13.17 10.14 18.21
C LYS A 49 -12.25 9.08 18.82
N LEU A 50 -11.98 7.99 18.10
CA LEU A 50 -11.08 6.94 18.57
C LEU A 50 -9.60 7.34 18.42
N LEU A 51 -9.25 8.04 17.34
CA LEU A 51 -7.93 8.63 17.13
C LEU A 51 -7.62 9.67 18.22
N GLU A 52 -8.56 10.57 18.52
CA GLU A 52 -8.42 11.59 19.58
C GLU A 52 -8.14 10.97 20.95
N LYS A 53 -8.74 9.80 21.23
CA LYS A 53 -8.53 9.04 22.47
C LYS A 53 -7.25 8.19 22.46
N GLY A 54 -6.51 8.16 21.35
CA GLY A 54 -5.33 7.31 21.19
C GLY A 54 -5.63 5.81 21.20
N LEU A 55 -6.87 5.41 20.89
CA LEU A 55 -7.28 3.99 20.90
C LEU A 55 -6.94 3.26 19.60
N ILE A 56 -6.80 4.00 18.50
CA ILE A 56 -6.47 3.45 17.18
C ILE A 56 -5.38 4.32 16.52
N GLU A 57 -4.70 3.79 15.50
CA GLU A 57 -3.58 4.46 14.83
C GLU A 57 -3.92 4.84 13.37
N PRO A 58 -3.54 6.03 12.88
CA PRO A 58 -3.75 6.42 11.49
C PRO A 58 -2.62 5.90 10.58
N ILE A 59 -2.98 5.48 9.37
CA ILE A 59 -2.06 5.08 8.29
C ILE A 59 -1.83 6.29 7.38
N TYR A 60 -0.79 7.08 7.68
CA TYR A 60 -0.44 8.25 6.85
C TYR A 60 0.28 7.90 5.55
N CYS A 61 1.03 6.80 5.55
CA CYS A 61 1.81 6.34 4.41
C CYS A 61 1.71 4.81 4.34
N ILE A 62 1.27 4.30 3.19
CA ILE A 62 1.04 2.87 2.99
C ILE A 62 2.38 2.12 3.06
N GLU A 63 3.44 2.63 2.43
CA GLU A 63 4.77 2.01 2.45
C GLU A 63 5.31 1.90 3.87
N THR A 64 5.23 2.97 4.66
CA THR A 64 5.69 2.96 6.06
C THR A 64 4.89 1.96 6.89
N PHE A 65 3.58 1.90 6.69
CA PHE A 65 2.71 0.94 7.37
C PHE A 65 3.06 -0.51 7.00
N LEU A 66 3.21 -0.82 5.71
CA LEU A 66 3.58 -2.15 5.24
C LEU A 66 4.94 -2.59 5.77
N ASN A 67 5.92 -1.69 5.74
CA ASN A 67 7.27 -1.94 6.26
C ASN A 67 7.30 -2.20 7.77
N SER A 68 6.24 -1.83 8.51
CA SER A 68 6.13 -2.10 9.95
C SER A 68 5.81 -3.57 10.28
N PHE A 69 5.18 -4.31 9.37
CA PHE A 69 4.83 -5.73 9.58
C PHE A 69 5.93 -6.68 9.13
N ASN A 70 6.69 -6.29 8.13
CA ASN A 70 7.92 -6.94 7.69
C ASN A 70 8.68 -5.95 6.81
N ASN A 71 10.00 -6.08 6.72
CA ASN A 71 10.72 -5.57 5.56
C ASN A 71 10.21 -6.37 4.36
N ILE A 72 9.13 -5.88 3.73
CA ILE A 72 8.77 -6.30 2.39
C ILE A 72 9.92 -5.79 1.54
N LYS A 73 10.99 -6.58 1.47
CA LYS A 73 11.89 -6.50 0.34
C LYS A 73 10.95 -6.70 -0.84
N LYS A 74 10.70 -5.62 -1.60
CA LYS A 74 10.42 -5.80 -3.01
C LYS A 74 11.59 -6.64 -3.48
N ASP A 75 11.40 -7.95 -3.60
CA ASP A 75 12.26 -8.72 -4.48
C ASP A 75 12.11 -7.98 -5.81
N GLU A 76 13.14 -7.20 -6.15
CA GLU A 76 13.17 -6.56 -7.45
C GLU A 76 13.15 -7.70 -8.45
N ASP A 77 12.00 -7.89 -9.08
CA ASP A 77 11.83 -8.90 -10.10
C ASP A 77 12.96 -8.73 -11.13
N GLU A 78 13.35 -9.84 -11.76
CA GLU A 78 14.50 -9.92 -12.66
C GLU A 78 14.46 -8.81 -13.72
N LEU A 79 13.26 -8.51 -14.23
CA LEU A 79 13.02 -7.41 -15.17
C LEU A 79 13.32 -6.03 -14.57
N THR A 80 12.88 -5.78 -13.34
CA THR A 80 13.10 -4.49 -12.65
C THR A 80 14.60 -4.25 -12.47
N SER A 81 15.31 -5.28 -12.00
CA SER A 81 16.76 -5.27 -11.84
C SER A 81 17.47 -5.04 -13.18
N TYR A 82 17.03 -5.74 -14.23
CA TYR A 82 17.55 -5.58 -15.59
C TYR A 82 17.33 -4.16 -16.13
N LEU A 83 16.13 -3.59 -15.96
CA LEU A 83 15.81 -2.24 -16.44
C LEU A 83 16.62 -1.14 -15.75
N ARG A 84 17.00 -1.33 -14.48
CA ARG A 84 17.90 -0.40 -13.76
C ARG A 84 19.32 -0.39 -14.31
N THR A 85 19.71 -1.36 -15.16
CA THR A 85 21.03 -1.35 -15.85
C THR A 85 21.07 -0.48 -17.10
N PHE A 86 19.96 0.20 -17.44
CA PHE A 86 19.80 0.98 -18.66
C PHE A 86 20.11 0.17 -19.94
N PRO A 87 19.42 -0.97 -20.16
CA PRO A 87 19.70 -1.83 -21.31
C PRO A 87 19.30 -1.14 -22.62
N ARG A 88 19.83 -1.66 -23.73
CA ARG A 88 19.40 -1.25 -25.07
C ARG A 88 17.96 -1.70 -25.31
N TYR A 89 17.17 -0.84 -25.94
CA TYR A 89 15.76 -1.10 -26.21
C TYR A 89 15.55 -2.38 -27.04
N GLU A 90 16.37 -2.59 -28.06
CA GLU A 90 16.31 -3.79 -28.91
C GLU A 90 16.57 -5.08 -28.11
N GLU A 91 17.56 -5.07 -27.23
CA GLU A 91 17.90 -6.22 -26.38
C GLU A 91 16.78 -6.53 -25.38
N ALA A 92 16.17 -5.47 -24.83
CA ALA A 92 15.06 -5.60 -23.89
C ALA A 92 13.80 -6.11 -24.58
N ILE A 93 13.47 -5.65 -25.80
CA ILE A 93 12.36 -6.21 -26.59
C ILE A 93 12.62 -7.69 -26.92
N SER A 94 13.83 -8.05 -27.30
CA SER A 94 14.15 -9.44 -27.63
C SER A 94 13.92 -10.40 -26.46
N LYS A 95 14.02 -9.92 -25.21
CA LYS A 95 13.85 -10.74 -24.00
C LYS A 95 12.46 -10.59 -23.37
N TYR A 96 11.87 -9.40 -23.42
CA TYR A 96 10.69 -9.02 -22.62
C TYR A 96 9.65 -8.22 -23.42
N ALA A 97 9.55 -8.42 -24.75
CA ALA A 97 8.72 -7.67 -25.70
C ALA A 97 7.41 -7.11 -25.12
N SER A 98 6.46 -7.98 -24.74
CA SER A 98 5.14 -7.56 -24.25
C SER A 98 5.23 -6.61 -23.06
N ARG A 99 6.13 -6.90 -22.12
CA ARG A 99 6.25 -6.12 -20.90
C ARG A 99 6.94 -4.77 -21.11
N ILE A 100 7.92 -4.70 -22.01
CA ILE A 100 8.55 -3.43 -22.41
C ILE A 100 7.52 -2.51 -23.08
N PHE A 101 6.68 -3.04 -23.97
CA PHE A 101 5.62 -2.25 -24.61
C PHE A 101 4.60 -1.74 -23.60
N GLU A 102 4.15 -2.57 -22.65
CA GLU A 102 3.24 -2.13 -21.58
C GLU A 102 3.85 -1.00 -20.75
N LEU A 103 5.10 -1.17 -20.29
CA LEU A 103 5.77 -0.18 -19.45
C LEU A 103 6.01 1.14 -20.19
N GLU A 104 6.26 1.10 -21.50
CA GLU A 104 6.40 2.29 -22.33
C GLU A 104 5.06 3.03 -22.46
N LEU A 105 3.97 2.29 -22.71
CA LEU A 105 2.60 2.85 -22.77
C LEU A 105 2.15 3.47 -21.45
N GLU A 106 2.57 2.87 -20.32
CA GLU A 106 2.31 3.38 -18.98
C GLU A 106 3.18 4.59 -18.60
N GLY A 107 4.26 4.87 -19.34
CA GLY A 107 5.24 5.90 -18.99
C GLY A 107 6.19 5.50 -17.86
N SER A 108 6.20 4.22 -17.49
CA SER A 108 7.09 3.62 -16.47
C SER A 108 8.55 3.49 -16.98
N ILE A 109 8.75 3.58 -18.29
CA ILE A 109 10.06 3.65 -18.93
C ILE A 109 10.07 4.69 -20.07
N ILE A 110 11.24 5.26 -20.35
CA ILE A 110 11.47 6.20 -21.45
C ILE A 110 12.66 5.70 -22.28
N VAL A 111 12.56 5.77 -23.60
CA VAL A 111 13.67 5.41 -24.49
C VAL A 111 14.41 6.68 -24.92
N GLU A 112 15.68 6.81 -24.50
CA GLU A 112 16.53 7.93 -24.87
C GLU A 112 17.84 7.40 -25.46
N ASN A 113 18.18 7.84 -26.68
CA ASN A 113 19.40 7.42 -27.39
C ASN A 113 19.52 5.88 -27.51
N GLY A 114 18.37 5.18 -27.65
CA GLY A 114 18.31 3.73 -27.76
C GLY A 114 18.46 2.95 -26.44
N LEU A 115 18.58 3.65 -25.31
CA LEU A 115 18.64 3.06 -23.97
C LEU A 115 17.32 3.26 -23.23
N ILE A 116 16.93 2.26 -22.44
CA ILE A 116 15.75 2.34 -21.59
C ILE A 116 16.11 3.03 -20.27
N LYS A 117 15.34 4.04 -19.87
CA LYS A 117 15.41 4.70 -18.56
C LYS A 117 14.12 4.46 -17.77
N PRO A 118 14.14 3.70 -16.67
CA PRO A 118 12.97 3.53 -15.81
C PRO A 118 12.66 4.79 -15.00
N THR A 119 11.38 5.04 -14.74
CA THR A 119 10.89 6.22 -13.96
C THR A 119 10.48 5.88 -12.51
N PHE A 120 10.80 4.65 -12.06
CA PHE A 120 10.51 4.09 -10.72
C PHE A 120 11.76 3.69 -9.92
#